data_AF-A0A937ZVR1-F1
#
_entry.id   AF-A0A937ZVR1-F1
#
_cell.length_a   1.000
_cell.length_b   1.000
_cell.length_c   1.000
_cell.angle_alpha   90.00
_cell.angle_beta   90.00
_cell.angle_gamma   90.00
#
_symmetry.space_group_name_H-M   'P 1'
#
loop_
_entity.id
_entity.type
_entity.pdbx_description
1 polymer ?
#
loop_
_entity_poly.entity_id
_entity_poly.type
_entity_poly.pdbx_seq_one_letter_code
_entity_poly.pdbx_strand_id
1 'polypeptide(L)'
;ITLEEVARRGRFDFMVTGASAVSVDGVRFGKGHGFFDLEWGMFTDLGLVDETTPVVAVVHDCQMVQETLTPSETDILVDWIATPSGLHKVERRAKRPSGVKWNLLDPQQIAQTPPLQELQRVKGIA
;
A
#
# COMPACT_ATOMS: atom_id res chain seq x y z
N ILE A 1 -11.53 14.27 -7.35
CA ILE A 1 -10.46 14.63 -6.39
C ILE A 1 -9.14 14.28 -7.03
N THR A 2 -8.19 15.22 -7.09
CA THR A 2 -6.85 15.01 -7.67
C THR A 2 -5.86 14.55 -6.61
N LEU A 3 -4.72 14.00 -7.02
CA LEU A 3 -3.61 13.64 -6.12
C LEU A 3 -3.05 14.90 -5.42
N GLU A 4 -3.00 16.02 -6.14
CA GLU A 4 -2.60 17.31 -5.57
C GLU A 4 -3.57 17.80 -4.49
N GLU A 5 -4.89 17.67 -4.72
CA GLU A 5 -5.91 18.00 -3.73
C GLU A 5 -5.81 17.12 -2.48
N VAL A 6 -5.45 15.84 -2.63
CA VAL A 6 -5.16 14.95 -1.51
C VAL A 6 -3.93 15.42 -0.75
N ALA A 7 -2.83 15.74 -1.43
CA ALA A 7 -1.58 16.16 -0.81
C ALA A 7 -1.74 17.44 0.04
N ARG A 8 -2.55 18.39 -0.42
CA ARG A 8 -2.84 19.63 0.32
C ARG A 8 -3.63 19.42 1.62
N ARG A 9 -4.28 18.26 1.80
CA ARG A 9 -5.04 17.96 3.03
C ARG A 9 -4.13 17.56 4.20
N GLY A 10 -2.87 17.22 3.91
CA GLY A 10 -1.87 16.88 4.91
C GLY A 10 -1.50 15.41 4.94
N ARG A 11 -0.59 15.11 5.87
CA ARG A 11 0.00 13.78 6.08
C ARG A 11 -1.02 12.78 6.61
N PHE A 12 -0.84 11.50 6.29
CA PHE A 12 -1.63 10.44 6.90
C PHE A 12 -0.87 9.84 8.08
N ASP A 13 -1.52 9.87 9.23
CA ASP A 13 -1.01 9.25 10.45
C ASP A 13 -1.33 7.76 10.52
N PHE A 14 -2.15 7.25 9.59
CA PHE A 14 -2.62 5.86 9.57
C PHE A 14 -3.21 5.49 8.20
N MET A 15 -2.97 4.26 7.73
CA MET A 15 -3.58 3.72 6.51
C MET A 15 -4.32 2.41 6.78
N VAL A 16 -5.47 2.25 6.12
CA VAL A 16 -6.32 1.05 6.22
C VAL A 16 -6.48 0.42 4.86
N THR A 17 -6.41 -0.90 4.81
CA THR A 17 -6.61 -1.67 3.59
C THR A 17 -7.42 -2.93 3.85
N GLY A 18 -8.16 -3.38 2.84
CA GLY A 18 -8.74 -4.72 2.82
C GLY A 18 -7.79 -5.71 2.13
N ALA A 19 -8.09 -7.00 2.24
CA ALA A 19 -7.42 -8.04 1.47
C ALA A 19 -8.38 -9.21 1.20
N SER A 20 -8.06 -10.03 0.20
CA SER A 20 -8.75 -11.31 -0.01
C SER A 20 -8.31 -12.32 1.06
N ALA A 21 -7.03 -12.33 1.41
CA ALA A 21 -6.48 -12.96 2.59
C ALA A 21 -5.26 -12.17 3.10
N VAL A 22 -4.86 -12.37 4.34
CA VAL A 22 -3.64 -11.80 4.92
C VAL A 22 -2.97 -12.85 5.78
N SER A 23 -1.68 -13.07 5.57
CA SER A 23 -0.91 -13.99 6.39
C SER A 23 -0.60 -13.38 7.75
N VAL A 24 -0.35 -14.22 8.75
CA VAL A 24 -0.01 -13.76 10.12
C VAL A 24 1.25 -12.89 10.20
N ASP A 25 2.12 -12.93 9.17
CA ASP A 25 3.30 -12.08 9.01
C ASP A 25 3.05 -10.80 8.18
N GLY A 26 1.78 -10.50 7.89
CA GLY A 26 1.30 -9.23 7.35
C GLY A 26 1.42 -9.07 5.84
N VAL A 27 1.66 -10.14 5.09
CA VAL A 27 1.59 -10.13 3.63
C VAL A 27 0.13 -10.24 3.20
N ARG A 28 -0.30 -9.35 2.32
CA ARG A 28 -1.67 -9.32 1.81
C ARG A 28 -1.75 -10.08 0.50
N PHE A 29 -2.73 -10.97 0.40
CA PHE A 29 -3.16 -11.56 -0.86
C PHE A 29 -4.39 -10.80 -1.37
N GLY A 30 -4.24 -10.12 -2.50
CA GLY A 30 -5.29 -9.32 -3.13
C GLY A 30 -5.67 -9.84 -4.51
N LYS A 31 -6.45 -9.04 -5.24
CA LYS A 31 -6.88 -9.34 -6.62
C LYS A 31 -5.74 -9.27 -7.66
N GLY A 32 -4.51 -8.96 -7.25
CA GLY A 32 -3.33 -8.92 -8.14
C GLY A 32 -3.06 -7.58 -8.83
N HIS A 33 -3.79 -6.51 -8.51
CA HIS A 33 -3.62 -5.19 -9.17
C HIS A 33 -2.73 -4.20 -8.39
N GLY A 34 -2.30 -4.53 -7.17
CA GLY A 34 -1.34 -3.70 -6.41
C GLY A 34 -1.79 -2.28 -6.10
N PHE A 35 -3.10 -1.96 -6.13
CA PHE A 35 -3.58 -0.58 -5.99
C PHE A 35 -3.13 0.08 -4.69
N PHE A 36 -3.22 -0.62 -3.57
CA PHE A 36 -2.76 -0.09 -2.28
C PHE A 36 -1.24 0.13 -2.26
N ASP A 37 -0.49 -0.77 -2.90
CA ASP A 37 0.97 -0.67 -2.98
C ASP A 37 1.37 0.52 -3.87
N LEU A 38 0.59 0.79 -4.91
CA LEU A 38 0.72 1.96 -5.76
C LEU A 38 0.35 3.26 -5.03
N GLU A 39 -0.75 3.27 -4.27
CA GLU A 39 -1.15 4.38 -3.41
C GLU A 39 -0.05 4.72 -2.41
N TRP A 40 0.49 3.73 -1.71
CA TRP A 40 1.64 3.89 -0.83
C TRP A 40 2.84 4.50 -1.56
N GLY A 41 3.17 3.98 -2.74
CA GLY A 41 4.25 4.52 -3.58
C GLY A 41 4.04 6.00 -3.93
N MET A 42 2.84 6.39 -4.33
CA MET A 42 2.50 7.78 -4.65
C MET A 42 2.55 8.68 -3.41
N PHE A 43 2.02 8.21 -2.28
CA PHE A 43 1.96 8.98 -1.05
C PHE A 43 3.32 9.15 -0.38
N THR A 44 4.19 8.14 -0.47
CA THR A 44 5.59 8.26 -0.03
C THR A 44 6.38 9.23 -0.91
N ASP A 45 6.17 9.20 -2.24
CA ASP A 45 6.78 10.16 -3.17
C ASP A 45 6.37 11.62 -2.88
N LEU A 46 5.18 11.82 -2.32
CA LEU A 46 4.64 13.13 -1.94
C LEU A 46 4.89 13.50 -0.46
N GLY A 47 5.56 12.63 0.31
CA GLY A 47 5.81 12.84 1.74
C GLY A 47 4.55 12.79 2.63
N LEU A 48 3.46 12.21 2.13
CA LEU A 48 2.20 12.07 2.86
C LEU A 48 2.21 10.87 3.82
N VAL A 49 3.06 9.87 3.57
CA VAL A 49 3.32 8.74 4.46
C VAL A 49 4.80 8.38 4.42
N ASP A 50 5.26 7.67 5.44
CA ASP A 50 6.62 7.13 5.50
C ASP A 50 6.65 5.76 6.19
N GLU A 51 7.84 5.18 6.36
CA GLU A 51 8.08 3.88 7.00
C GLU A 51 7.49 3.75 8.42
N THR A 52 7.23 4.89 9.09
CA THR A 52 6.65 4.95 10.43
C THR A 52 5.13 5.08 10.43
N THR A 53 4.51 5.44 9.29
CA THR A 53 3.05 5.48 9.15
C THR A 53 2.48 4.06 9.30
N PRO A 54 1.61 3.80 10.29
CA PRO A 54 1.05 2.48 10.50
C PRO A 54 0.09 2.08 9.38
N VAL A 55 0.14 0.80 8.99
CA VAL A 55 -0.77 0.20 8.00
C VAL A 55 -1.53 -0.95 8.63
N VAL A 56 -2.86 -0.97 8.48
CA VAL A 56 -3.71 -2.01 9.06
C VAL A 56 -4.57 -2.67 8.01
N ALA A 57 -4.52 -4.00 7.97
CA ALA A 57 -5.45 -4.80 7.20
C ALA A 57 -6.72 -5.06 8.01
N VAL A 58 -7.90 -4.86 7.42
CA VAL A 58 -9.18 -5.26 8.01
C VAL A 58 -9.75 -6.42 7.20
N VAL A 59 -9.92 -7.58 7.86
CA VAL A 59 -10.39 -8.82 7.22
C VAL A 59 -11.27 -9.62 8.18
N HIS A 60 -12.01 -10.60 7.68
CA HIS A 60 -12.68 -11.58 8.54
C HIS A 60 -11.68 -12.61 9.11
N ASP A 61 -12.00 -13.27 10.23
CA ASP A 61 -11.11 -14.26 10.86
C ASP A 61 -10.67 -15.37 9.90
N CYS A 62 -11.58 -15.83 9.02
CA CYS A 62 -11.28 -16.87 8.02
C CYS A 62 -10.38 -16.40 6.86
N GLN A 63 -10.10 -15.10 6.75
CA GLN A 63 -9.19 -14.53 5.77
C GLN A 63 -7.78 -14.31 6.35
N MET A 64 -7.59 -14.53 7.65
CA MET A 64 -6.27 -14.54 8.29
C MET A 64 -5.67 -15.95 8.19
N VAL A 65 -4.59 -16.09 7.44
CA VAL A 65 -4.01 -17.38 7.05
C VAL A 65 -2.67 -17.62 7.75
N GLN A 66 -2.35 -18.89 8.05
CA GLN A 66 -1.13 -19.25 8.79
C GLN A 66 0.09 -19.44 7.87
N GLU A 67 -0.17 -19.59 6.58
CA GLU A 67 0.81 -19.73 5.53
C GLU A 67 1.72 -18.50 5.48
N THR A 68 3.03 -18.75 5.52
CA THR A 68 4.03 -17.71 5.28
C THR A 68 4.06 -17.40 3.79
N LEU A 69 3.76 -16.15 3.44
CA LEU A 69 3.84 -15.68 2.07
C LEU A 69 5.14 -14.89 1.86
N THR A 70 5.68 -14.95 0.65
CA THR A 70 6.85 -14.15 0.27
C THR A 70 6.36 -12.88 -0.40
N PRO A 71 6.64 -11.68 0.16
CA PRO A 71 6.26 -10.43 -0.47
C PRO A 71 7.10 -10.16 -1.73
N SER A 72 6.48 -9.51 -2.71
CA SER A 72 7.16 -8.91 -3.86
C SER A 72 7.94 -7.65 -3.46
N GLU A 73 8.76 -7.13 -4.38
CA GLU A 73 9.52 -5.89 -4.16
C GLU A 73 8.65 -4.64 -3.96
N THR A 74 7.37 -4.72 -4.32
CA THR A 74 6.40 -3.63 -4.19
C THR A 74 5.45 -3.81 -3.01
N ASP A 75 5.37 -5.01 -2.42
CA ASP A 75 4.32 -5.33 -1.47
C ASP A 75 4.47 -4.54 -0.16
N ILE A 76 3.39 -3.88 0.24
CA ILE A 76 3.32 -3.18 1.52
C ILE A 76 2.80 -4.12 2.59
N LEU A 77 3.71 -4.52 3.48
CA LEU A 77 3.42 -5.30 4.68
C LEU A 77 2.61 -4.47 5.67
N VAL A 78 1.61 -5.07 6.32
CA VAL A 78 0.83 -4.40 7.38
C VAL A 78 1.53 -4.50 8.74
N ASP A 79 1.24 -3.55 9.63
CA ASP A 79 1.66 -3.60 11.04
C ASP A 79 0.63 -4.31 11.92
N TRP A 80 -0.65 -4.26 11.53
CA TRP A 80 -1.74 -4.91 12.26
C TRP A 80 -2.75 -5.55 11.33
N ILE A 81 -3.44 -6.55 11.85
CA ILE A 81 -4.57 -7.20 11.22
C ILE A 81 -5.74 -7.08 12.20
N ALA A 82 -6.80 -6.39 11.79
CA ALA A 82 -8.04 -6.29 12.53
C ALA A 82 -9.04 -7.32 12.01
N THR A 83 -9.55 -8.15 12.90
CA THR A 83 -10.60 -9.14 12.64
C THR A 83 -11.74 -9.00 13.64
N PRO A 84 -12.92 -9.63 13.42
CA PRO A 84 -13.99 -9.64 14.40
C PRO A 84 -13.58 -10.16 15.79
N SER A 85 -12.62 -11.10 15.84
CA SER A 85 -12.12 -11.64 17.12
C SER A 85 -11.04 -10.81 17.81
N GLY A 86 -10.40 -9.86 17.11
CA GLY A 86 -9.40 -9.01 17.75
C GLY A 86 -8.47 -8.26 16.81
N LEU A 87 -7.50 -7.58 17.41
CA LEU A 87 -6.45 -6.84 16.72
C LEU A 87 -5.12 -7.56 16.94
N HIS A 88 -4.52 -8.02 15.83
CA HIS A 88 -3.31 -8.83 15.83
C HIS A 88 -2.12 -7.98 15.39
N LYS A 89 -1.07 -7.93 16.21
CA LYS A 89 0.16 -7.22 15.86
C LYS A 89 1.02 -8.07 14.95
N VAL A 90 1.56 -7.47 13.90
CA VAL A 90 2.50 -8.11 12.98
C VAL A 90 3.92 -7.64 13.28
N GLU A 91 4.84 -8.59 13.41
CA GLU A 91 6.27 -8.31 13.40
C GLU A 91 6.77 -8.31 11.95
N ARG A 92 6.89 -7.12 11.36
CA ARG A 92 7.33 -6.99 9.97
C ARG A 92 8.76 -7.51 9.80
N ARG A 93 8.94 -8.40 8.82
CA ARG A 93 10.26 -8.97 8.47
C ARG A 93 11.06 -8.13 7.47
N ALA A 94 10.46 -7.07 6.92
CA ALA A 94 11.09 -6.19 5.94
C ALA A 94 10.60 -4.75 6.08
N LYS A 95 11.42 -3.81 5.59
CA LYS A 95 11.01 -2.41 5.40
C LYS A 95 10.06 -2.30 4.22
N ARG A 96 9.17 -1.32 4.24
CA ARG A 96 8.31 -1.04 3.10
C ARG A 96 9.12 -0.35 2.00
N PRO A 97 8.84 -0.65 0.72
CA PRO A 97 9.39 0.13 -0.37
C PRO A 97 8.87 1.58 -0.30
N SER A 98 9.68 2.54 -0.73
CA SER A 98 9.29 3.93 -0.89
C SER A 98 9.24 4.31 -2.36
N GLY A 99 8.33 5.22 -2.69
CA GLY A 99 8.11 5.75 -4.02
C GLY A 99 7.47 4.75 -4.98
N VAL A 100 6.96 5.26 -6.09
CA VAL A 100 6.47 4.41 -7.18
C VAL A 100 7.63 3.74 -7.90
N LYS A 101 7.55 2.42 -8.11
CA LYS A 101 8.50 1.65 -8.92
C LYS A 101 8.14 1.76 -10.41
N TRP A 102 8.45 2.91 -11.00
CA TRP A 102 8.07 3.24 -12.38
C TRP A 102 8.51 2.21 -13.43
N ASN A 103 9.65 1.56 -13.22
CA ASN A 103 10.18 0.50 -14.10
C ASN A 103 9.34 -0.80 -14.09
N LEU A 104 8.45 -0.97 -13.11
CA LEU A 104 7.55 -2.12 -12.99
C LEU A 104 6.14 -1.82 -13.54
N LEU A 105 5.86 -0.57 -13.93
CA LEU A 105 4.57 -0.16 -14.46
C LEU A 105 4.56 -0.26 -15.98
N ASP A 106 3.52 -0.88 -16.53
CA ASP A 106 3.30 -0.83 -17.97
C ASP A 106 2.73 0.53 -18.40
N PRO A 107 2.99 0.99 -19.64
CA PRO A 107 2.49 2.28 -20.13
C PRO A 107 0.96 2.42 -20.10
N GLN A 108 0.23 1.32 -20.29
CA GLN A 108 -1.23 1.33 -20.28
C GLN A 108 -1.76 1.56 -18.86
N GLN A 109 -1.15 0.95 -17.84
CA GLN A 109 -1.47 1.18 -16.43
C GLN A 109 -1.26 2.65 -16.05
N ILE A 110 -0.17 3.27 -16.50
CA ILE A 110 0.06 4.71 -16.31
C ILE A 110 -1.02 5.54 -17.03
N ALA A 111 -1.32 5.21 -18.29
CA ALA A 111 -2.33 5.92 -19.09
C ALA A 111 -3.76 5.79 -18.52
N GLN A 112 -4.05 4.71 -17.79
CA GLN A 112 -5.35 4.44 -17.19
C GLN A 112 -5.47 4.90 -15.73
N THR A 113 -4.39 5.39 -15.13
CA THR A 113 -4.36 5.81 -13.71
C THR A 113 -4.05 7.31 -13.61
N PRO A 114 -5.08 8.19 -13.58
CA PRO A 114 -4.88 9.64 -13.54
C PRO A 114 -3.94 10.15 -12.41
N PRO A 115 -3.98 9.59 -11.18
CA PRO A 115 -3.02 9.97 -10.14
C PRO A 115 -1.56 9.74 -10.51
N LEU A 116 -1.24 8.71 -11.31
CA LEU A 116 0.13 8.49 -11.79
C LEU A 116 0.56 9.58 -12.78
N GLN A 117 -0.33 9.99 -13.67
CA GLN A 117 -0.04 11.06 -14.64
C GLN A 117 0.17 12.41 -13.95
N GLU A 118 -0.59 12.66 -12.87
CA GLU A 118 -0.36 13.81 -12.01
C GLU A 118 1.00 13.73 -11.32
N LEU A 119 1.34 12.57 -10.75
CA LEU A 119 2.63 12.37 -10.10
C LEU A 119 3.82 12.52 -11.06
N GLN A 120 3.70 12.04 -12.32
CA GLN A 120 4.74 12.23 -13.33
C GLN A 120 5.03 13.71 -13.59
N ARG A 121 3.97 14.53 -13.69
CA ARG A 121 4.09 15.97 -13.87
C ARG A 121 4.74 16.64 -12.67
N VAL A 122 4.34 16.27 -11.45
CA VAL A 122 4.92 16.80 -10.20
C VAL A 122 6.40 16.45 -10.08
N LYS A 123 6.79 15.24 -10.47
CA LYS A 123 8.19 14.77 -10.39
C LYS A 123 9.05 15.15 -11.61
N GLY A 124 8.49 15.78 -12.64
CA GLY A 124 9.21 16.17 -13.85
C GLY A 124 9.70 14.99 -14.70
N ILE A 125 8.97 13.87 -14.66
CA ILE A 125 9.26 12.62 -15.41
C ILE A 125 8.22 12.31 -16.49
N ALA A 126 7.34 13.28 -16.78
CA ALA A 126 6.35 13.21 -17.84
C ALA A 126 6.97 13.50 -19.22
#